data_AF-A0A7S0YNJ3-F1
#
_entry.id   AF-A0A7S0YNJ3-F1
#
_cell.length_a   1.000
_cell.length_b   1.000
_cell.length_c   1.000
_cell.angle_alpha   90.00
_cell.angle_beta   90.00
_cell.angle_gamma   90.00
#
_symmetry.space_group_name_H-M   'P 1'
#
loop_
_entity.id
_entity.type
_entity.pdbx_description
1 polymer ?
#
loop_
_entity_poly.entity_id
_entity_poly.type
_entity_poly.pdbx_seq_one_letter_code
_entity_poly.pdbx_strand_id
1 'polypeptide(L)'
;QGLGIGVQIGVGMPLRKRFEKELLPEWRTHCIDYKGLKRQAESLVGAECGAGAHASFLSKLGCEMDKASQLYLTQERRLCKFFLTLSLKFDEACKKHDARGGGGEPRSSPQEFLETEAVRKFVSALLALLVHIDSIRTFALLNILGVLKIARSHCDADACAHALQRLRTEPFYACLRLTSLVDEVSALCDQTLHEVFLGRGGGSGFSPDGPAQ
;
A
#
# COMPACT_ATOMS: atom_id res chain seq x y z
N GLN A 1 -6.34 -8.88 -30.13
CA GLN A 1 -5.80 -9.72 -29.04
C GLN A 1 -5.74 -8.84 -27.81
N GLY A 2 -6.78 -8.87 -26.99
CA GLY A 2 -6.88 -8.04 -25.79
C GLY A 2 -6.46 -8.85 -24.57
N LEU A 3 -5.35 -8.47 -23.94
CA LEU A 3 -4.93 -9.00 -22.65
C LEU A 3 -5.86 -8.43 -21.56
N GLY A 4 -6.98 -9.11 -21.34
CA GLY A 4 -7.83 -8.90 -20.18
C GLY A 4 -7.14 -9.46 -18.94
N ILE A 5 -6.41 -8.62 -18.22
CA ILE A 5 -5.97 -8.93 -16.85
C ILE A 5 -7.22 -8.88 -15.97
N GLY A 6 -7.93 -9.99 -15.93
CA GLY A 6 -9.03 -10.21 -15.00
C GLY A 6 -8.47 -10.32 -13.59
N VAL A 7 -8.58 -9.25 -12.82
CA VAL A 7 -8.49 -9.34 -11.35
C VAL A 7 -9.69 -10.17 -10.90
N GLN A 8 -9.48 -11.47 -10.73
CA GLN A 8 -10.44 -12.34 -10.06
C GLN A 8 -10.58 -11.87 -8.62
N ILE A 9 -11.55 -10.99 -8.36
CA ILE A 9 -12.07 -10.78 -7.01
C ILE A 9 -12.71 -12.11 -6.62
N GLY A 10 -11.99 -12.95 -5.87
CA GLY A 10 -12.41 -14.29 -5.51
C GLY A 10 -13.82 -14.33 -4.90
N VAL A 11 -14.79 -14.73 -5.73
CA VAL A 11 -16.13 -15.14 -5.29
C VAL A 11 -15.97 -16.53 -4.67
N GLY A 12 -15.89 -16.62 -3.34
CA GLY A 12 -15.95 -17.94 -2.68
C GLY A 12 -15.43 -18.02 -1.24
N MET A 13 -14.55 -17.12 -0.80
CA MET A 13 -13.96 -17.22 0.55
C MET A 13 -14.69 -16.32 1.58
N PRO A 14 -15.16 -16.88 2.72
CA PRO A 14 -15.68 -16.09 3.83
C PRO A 14 -14.67 -15.04 4.30
N LEU A 15 -15.13 -13.83 4.59
CA LEU A 15 -14.27 -12.70 4.97
C LEU A 15 -13.33 -13.05 6.15
N ARG A 16 -13.82 -13.80 7.13
CA ARG A 16 -13.00 -14.31 8.25
C ARG A 16 -11.79 -15.11 7.76
N LYS A 17 -11.97 -16.02 6.80
CA LYS A 17 -10.86 -16.82 6.25
C LYS A 17 -9.88 -15.95 5.47
N ARG A 18 -10.36 -14.85 4.87
CA ARG A 18 -9.48 -13.86 4.23
C ARG A 18 -8.59 -13.15 5.25
N PHE A 19 -9.15 -12.69 6.38
CA PHE A 19 -8.34 -12.17 7.49
C PHE A 19 -7.28 -13.17 7.99
N GLU A 20 -7.61 -14.45 8.04
CA GLU A 20 -6.70 -15.51 8.50
C GLU A 20 -5.63 -15.89 7.45
N LYS A 21 -5.88 -15.72 6.15
CA LYS A 21 -4.98 -16.17 5.08
C LYS A 21 -4.17 -15.05 4.43
N GLU A 22 -4.79 -13.90 4.24
CA GLU A 22 -4.22 -12.80 3.46
C GLU A 22 -3.46 -11.79 4.32
N LEU A 23 -3.61 -11.86 5.65
CA LEU A 23 -2.92 -10.96 6.58
C LEU A 23 -1.81 -11.63 7.36
N LEU A 24 -0.78 -10.82 7.61
CA LEU A 24 0.28 -11.13 8.55
C LEU A 24 -0.31 -11.50 9.92
N PRO A 25 0.11 -12.64 10.52
CA PRO A 25 -0.42 -13.13 11.80
C PRO A 25 -0.51 -12.06 12.89
N GLU A 26 0.53 -11.25 13.02
CA GLU A 26 0.67 -10.16 13.99
C GLU A 26 -0.32 -9.00 13.79
N TRP A 27 -0.90 -8.84 12.58
CA TRP A 27 -1.84 -7.76 12.29
C TRP A 27 -3.31 -8.16 12.52
N ARG A 28 -3.57 -9.46 12.67
CA ARG A 28 -4.94 -10.00 12.79
C ARG A 28 -5.68 -9.48 14.02
N THR A 29 -4.97 -9.25 15.13
CA THR A 29 -5.52 -8.70 16.37
C THR A 29 -5.94 -7.23 16.25
N HIS A 30 -5.39 -6.51 15.27
CA HIS A 30 -5.74 -5.12 14.96
C HIS A 30 -6.88 -4.99 13.95
N CYS A 31 -7.32 -6.11 13.36
CA CYS A 31 -8.47 -6.11 12.48
C CYS A 31 -9.76 -5.88 13.26
N ILE A 32 -10.74 -5.35 12.55
CA ILE A 32 -12.09 -5.17 13.07
C ILE A 32 -12.67 -6.54 13.43
N ASP A 33 -13.28 -6.65 14.63
CA ASP A 33 -14.02 -7.83 15.07
C ASP A 33 -15.30 -8.03 14.24
N TYR A 34 -15.10 -8.49 13.01
CA TYR A 34 -16.15 -8.69 12.04
C TYR A 34 -17.25 -9.63 12.56
N LYS A 35 -16.86 -10.71 13.26
CA LYS A 35 -17.82 -11.72 13.70
C LYS A 35 -18.66 -11.22 14.89
N GLY A 36 -18.03 -10.60 15.87
CA GLY A 36 -18.73 -10.06 17.04
C GLY A 36 -19.63 -8.89 16.67
N LEU A 37 -19.11 -7.93 15.91
CA LEU A 37 -19.88 -6.75 15.49
C LEU A 37 -21.00 -7.10 14.52
N LYS A 38 -20.81 -8.05 13.60
CA LYS A 38 -21.89 -8.50 12.71
C LYS A 38 -23.04 -9.13 13.49
N ARG A 39 -22.75 -10.01 14.46
CA ARG A 39 -23.78 -10.61 15.31
C ARG A 39 -24.53 -9.57 16.14
N GLN A 40 -23.81 -8.57 16.66
CA GLN A 40 -24.42 -7.45 17.37
C GLN A 40 -25.34 -6.65 16.44
N ALA A 41 -24.90 -6.33 15.23
CA ALA A 41 -25.72 -5.65 14.23
C ALA A 41 -26.99 -6.43 13.89
N GLU A 42 -26.88 -7.75 13.67
CA GLU A 42 -28.02 -8.63 13.39
C GLU A 42 -29.00 -8.71 14.58
N SER A 43 -28.50 -8.67 15.83
CA SER A 43 -29.37 -8.69 17.02
C SER A 43 -30.15 -7.41 17.26
N LEU A 44 -29.71 -6.29 16.66
CA LEU A 44 -30.41 -5.00 16.71
C LEU A 44 -31.52 -4.90 15.64
N VAL A 45 -31.60 -5.87 14.72
CA VAL A 45 -32.62 -5.89 13.67
C VAL A 45 -33.97 -6.29 14.25
N GLY A 46 -34.98 -5.42 14.12
CA GLY A 46 -36.37 -5.73 14.46
C GLY A 46 -36.67 -5.88 15.95
N ALA A 47 -35.66 -5.74 16.82
CA ALA A 47 -35.87 -5.57 18.24
C ALA A 47 -36.34 -4.15 18.54
N GLU A 48 -37.22 -3.96 19.53
CA GLU A 48 -37.46 -2.66 20.17
C GLU A 48 -36.23 -2.25 21.00
N CYS A 49 -35.06 -2.27 20.38
CA CYS A 49 -33.82 -1.84 20.99
C CYS A 49 -33.87 -0.33 21.14
N GLY A 50 -33.85 0.15 22.39
CA GLY A 50 -33.77 1.57 22.67
C GLY A 50 -32.50 2.20 22.07
N ALA A 51 -32.54 3.52 21.84
CA ALA A 51 -31.44 4.30 21.25
C ALA A 51 -30.06 4.06 21.89
N GLY A 52 -30.00 3.68 23.17
CA GLY A 52 -28.77 3.32 23.87
C GLY A 52 -28.05 2.09 23.31
N ALA A 53 -28.78 1.10 22.79
CA ALA A 53 -28.19 -0.11 22.21
C ALA A 53 -27.50 0.20 20.86
N HIS A 54 -28.14 1.05 20.04
CA HIS A 54 -27.56 1.55 18.80
C HIS A 54 -26.31 2.41 19.04
N ALA A 55 -26.38 3.34 20.00
CA ALA A 55 -25.23 4.17 20.37
C ALA A 55 -24.05 3.31 20.87
N SER A 56 -24.32 2.29 21.68
CA SER A 56 -23.30 1.34 22.15
C SER A 56 -22.64 0.56 21.00
N PHE A 57 -23.44 0.09 20.03
CA PHE A 57 -22.92 -0.58 18.85
C PHE A 57 -22.04 0.33 18.00
N LEU A 58 -22.51 1.54 17.68
CA LEU A 58 -21.75 2.52 16.89
C LEU A 58 -20.44 2.92 17.60
N SER A 59 -20.46 3.08 18.92
CA SER A 59 -19.26 3.33 19.71
C SER A 59 -18.25 2.19 19.59
N LYS A 60 -18.68 0.93 19.74
CA LYS A 60 -17.79 -0.24 19.58
C LYS A 60 -17.22 -0.35 18.17
N LEU A 61 -18.04 -0.12 17.14
CA LEU A 61 -17.58 -0.11 15.76
C LEU A 61 -16.53 0.99 15.55
N GLY A 62 -16.75 2.19 16.10
CA GLY A 62 -15.79 3.29 16.10
C GLY A 62 -14.45 2.89 16.73
N CYS A 63 -14.46 2.30 17.94
CA CYS A 63 -13.24 1.85 18.59
C CYS A 63 -12.45 0.81 17.76
N GLU A 64 -13.16 -0.11 17.10
CA GLU A 64 -12.52 -1.11 16.23
C GLU A 64 -11.92 -0.48 14.97
N MET A 65 -12.56 0.56 14.43
CA MET A 65 -12.01 1.35 13.32
C MET A 65 -10.78 2.15 13.75
N ASP A 66 -10.82 2.80 14.91
CA ASP A 66 -9.68 3.53 15.48
C ASP A 66 -8.47 2.59 15.68
N LYS A 67 -8.71 1.38 16.19
CA LYS A 67 -7.69 0.34 16.33
C LYS A 67 -7.05 -0.03 14.99
N ALA A 68 -7.84 -0.23 13.94
CA ALA A 68 -7.34 -0.53 12.60
C ALA A 68 -6.54 0.67 12.04
N SER A 69 -7.04 1.90 12.24
CA SER A 69 -6.38 3.14 11.85
C SER A 69 -5.03 3.33 12.54
N GLN A 70 -4.90 2.98 13.82
CA GLN A 70 -3.63 3.07 14.54
C GLN A 70 -2.56 2.14 13.96
N LEU A 71 -2.91 0.89 13.64
CA LEU A 71 -1.96 -0.02 12.97
C LEU A 71 -1.60 0.52 11.59
N TYR A 72 -2.60 0.91 10.79
CA TYR A 72 -2.40 1.45 9.45
C TYR A 72 -1.41 2.63 9.45
N LEU A 73 -1.68 3.67 10.24
CA LEU A 73 -0.81 4.86 10.34
C LEU A 73 0.60 4.51 10.83
N THR A 74 0.72 3.53 11.73
CA THR A 74 2.03 3.08 12.22
C THR A 74 2.84 2.42 11.11
N GLN A 75 2.22 1.56 10.31
CA GLN A 75 2.88 0.89 9.19
C GLN A 75 3.17 1.87 8.05
N GLU A 76 2.23 2.77 7.72
CA GLU A 76 2.44 3.82 6.72
C GLU A 76 3.67 4.69 7.05
N ARG A 77 3.77 5.17 8.30
CA ARG A 77 4.95 5.94 8.73
C ARG A 77 6.25 5.15 8.64
N ARG A 78 6.23 3.84 8.94
CA ARG A 78 7.40 2.97 8.79
C ARG A 78 7.81 2.82 7.34
N LEU A 79 6.85 2.62 6.44
CA LEU A 79 7.06 2.54 5.00
C LEU A 79 7.68 3.82 4.45
N CYS A 80 7.13 4.99 4.78
CA CYS A 80 7.68 6.26 4.32
C CYS A 80 9.12 6.48 4.80
N LYS A 81 9.42 6.18 6.07
CA LYS A 81 10.79 6.30 6.60
C LYS A 81 11.76 5.32 5.92
N PHE A 82 11.30 4.10 5.68
CA PHE A 82 12.09 3.08 5.00
C PHE A 82 12.39 3.51 3.56
N PHE A 83 11.38 3.98 2.83
CA PHE A 83 11.53 4.51 1.48
C PHE A 83 12.54 5.65 1.41
N LEU A 84 12.41 6.68 2.26
CA LEU A 84 13.38 7.80 2.29
C LEU A 84 14.81 7.31 2.51
N THR A 85 15.00 6.36 3.43
CA THR A 85 16.32 5.77 3.70
C THR A 85 16.84 4.99 2.48
N LEU A 86 15.95 4.29 1.80
CA LEU A 86 16.27 3.47 0.64
C LEU A 86 16.67 4.34 -0.56
N SER A 87 15.92 5.40 -0.84
CA SER A 87 16.22 6.37 -1.92
C SER A 87 17.58 7.05 -1.71
N LEU A 88 17.89 7.49 -0.48
CA LEU A 88 19.19 8.08 -0.15
C LEU A 88 20.35 7.11 -0.40
N LYS A 89 20.19 5.84 -0.02
CA LYS A 89 21.21 4.80 -0.26
C LYS A 89 21.42 4.53 -1.74
N PHE A 90 20.36 4.60 -2.54
CA PHE A 90 20.45 4.46 -4.00
C PHE A 90 21.24 5.62 -4.61
N ASP A 91 20.88 6.85 -4.28
CA ASP A 91 21.57 8.04 -4.77
C ASP A 91 23.06 8.03 -4.41
N GLU A 92 23.41 7.58 -3.20
CA GLU A 92 24.81 7.38 -2.79
C GLU A 92 25.53 6.31 -3.61
N ALA A 93 24.85 5.20 -3.93
CA ALA A 93 25.42 4.14 -4.76
C ALA A 93 25.68 4.62 -6.19
N CYS A 94 24.74 5.36 -6.78
CA CYS A 94 24.89 5.99 -8.10
C CYS A 94 26.07 6.98 -8.12
N LYS A 95 26.15 7.88 -7.12
CA LYS A 95 27.27 8.85 -7.03
C LYS A 95 28.63 8.18 -6.90
N LYS A 96 28.73 7.11 -6.10
CA LYS A 96 29.99 6.35 -5.94
C LYS A 96 30.39 5.63 -7.22
N HIS A 97 29.41 5.13 -7.97
CA HIS A 97 29.64 4.52 -9.27
C HIS A 97 30.12 5.53 -10.30
N ASP A 98 29.48 6.71 -10.37
CA ASP A 98 29.88 7.78 -11.28
C ASP A 98 31.28 8.34 -10.97
N ALA A 99 31.63 8.49 -9.68
CA ALA A 99 32.95 8.98 -9.27
C ALA A 99 34.11 8.04 -9.69
N ARG A 100 33.86 6.73 -9.82
CA ARG A 100 34.86 5.77 -10.31
C ARG A 100 35.15 5.91 -11.81
N GLY A 101 34.22 6.45 -12.59
CA GLY A 101 34.41 6.68 -14.04
C GLY A 101 35.15 7.98 -14.40
N GLY A 102 35.49 8.83 -13.43
CA GLY A 102 36.07 10.17 -13.67
C GLY A 102 37.59 10.20 -13.94
N GLY A 103 38.28 9.06 -13.84
CA GLY A 103 39.75 8.98 -13.90
C GLY A 103 40.36 8.55 -15.24
N GLY A 104 39.57 8.47 -16.32
CA GLY A 104 40.03 7.90 -17.60
C GLY A 104 39.96 6.37 -17.67
N GLU A 105 39.50 5.71 -16.60
CA GLU A 105 39.11 4.30 -16.63
C GLU A 105 37.75 4.13 -17.37
N PRO A 106 37.58 3.05 -18.15
CA PRO A 106 36.30 2.77 -18.78
C PRO A 106 35.21 2.69 -17.71
N ARG A 107 34.10 3.40 -17.92
CA ARG A 107 32.91 3.30 -17.07
C ARG A 107 32.53 1.82 -16.94
N SER A 108 32.36 1.36 -15.70
CA SER A 108 31.95 -0.01 -15.41
C SER A 108 30.68 -0.34 -16.18
N SER A 109 30.60 -1.57 -16.72
CA SER A 109 29.44 -1.97 -17.50
C SER A 109 28.17 -1.94 -16.62
N PRO A 110 26.98 -1.76 -17.20
CA PRO A 110 25.74 -1.75 -16.41
C PRO A 110 25.53 -3.07 -15.63
N GLN A 111 26.07 -4.17 -16.15
CA GLN A 111 26.08 -5.47 -15.49
C GLN A 111 27.01 -5.50 -14.25
N GLU A 112 28.17 -4.85 -14.30
CA GLU A 112 29.06 -4.72 -13.15
C GLU A 112 28.44 -3.85 -12.04
N PHE A 113 27.67 -2.82 -12.40
CA PHE A 113 26.94 -2.00 -11.42
C PHE A 113 25.87 -2.80 -10.67
N LEU A 114 25.10 -3.63 -11.38
CA LEU A 114 24.12 -4.54 -10.79
C LEU A 114 24.75 -5.57 -9.86
N GLU A 115 25.95 -6.03 -10.19
CA GLU A 115 26.69 -6.99 -9.39
C GLU A 115 27.35 -6.38 -8.16
N THR A 116 27.29 -5.05 -8.00
CA THR A 116 27.68 -4.44 -6.74
C THR A 116 26.77 -4.90 -5.61
N GLU A 117 27.37 -5.22 -4.47
CA GLU A 117 26.63 -5.64 -3.28
C GLU A 117 25.61 -4.57 -2.83
N ALA A 118 25.95 -3.29 -3.02
CA ALA A 118 25.08 -2.16 -2.70
C ALA A 118 23.78 -2.18 -3.52
N VAL A 119 23.88 -2.36 -4.85
CA VAL A 119 22.71 -2.38 -5.74
C VAL A 119 21.87 -3.64 -5.51
N ARG A 120 22.48 -4.82 -5.33
CA ARG A 120 21.73 -6.03 -4.97
C ARG A 120 20.94 -5.86 -3.66
N LYS A 121 21.58 -5.32 -2.62
CA LYS A 121 20.92 -5.03 -1.33
C LYS A 121 19.79 -4.02 -1.50
N PHE A 122 19.99 -3.00 -2.34
CA PHE A 122 18.95 -2.02 -2.67
C PHE A 122 17.74 -2.68 -3.35
N VAL A 123 17.95 -3.47 -4.42
CA VAL A 123 16.88 -4.17 -5.15
C VAL A 123 16.10 -5.11 -4.22
N SER A 124 16.80 -5.89 -3.38
CA SER A 124 16.13 -6.74 -2.38
C SER A 124 15.30 -5.92 -1.38
N ALA A 125 15.81 -4.79 -0.92
CA ALA A 125 15.09 -3.90 -0.01
C ALA A 125 13.87 -3.23 -0.68
N LEU A 126 13.99 -2.88 -1.96
CA LEU A 126 12.90 -2.33 -2.77
C LEU A 126 11.77 -3.35 -2.96
N LEU A 127 12.11 -4.61 -3.28
CA LEU A 127 11.12 -5.69 -3.36
C LEU A 127 10.43 -5.93 -2.00
N ALA A 128 11.18 -5.91 -0.90
CA ALA A 128 10.60 -6.02 0.44
C ALA A 128 9.65 -4.87 0.77
N LEU A 129 9.98 -3.64 0.35
CA LEU A 129 9.11 -2.48 0.48
C LEU A 129 7.80 -2.66 -0.29
N LEU A 130 7.86 -3.12 -1.55
CA LEU A 130 6.67 -3.38 -2.37
C LEU A 130 5.75 -4.44 -1.74
N VAL A 131 6.31 -5.55 -1.24
CA VAL A 131 5.54 -6.58 -0.54
C VAL A 131 4.86 -6.03 0.72
N HIS A 132 5.53 -5.14 1.45
CA HIS A 132 4.95 -4.51 2.64
C HIS A 132 3.84 -3.52 2.27
N ILE A 133 3.98 -2.77 1.17
CA ILE A 133 2.93 -1.91 0.61
C ILE A 133 1.67 -2.74 0.27
N ASP A 134 1.83 -3.89 -0.38
CA ASP A 134 0.70 -4.76 -0.72
C ASP A 134 0.04 -5.36 0.53
N SER A 135 0.85 -5.69 1.54
CA SER A 135 0.35 -6.18 2.82
C SER A 135 -0.55 -5.13 3.50
N ILE A 136 -0.13 -3.86 3.56
CA ILE A 136 -0.93 -2.79 4.19
C ILE A 136 -2.18 -2.44 3.36
N ARG A 137 -2.11 -2.51 2.01
CA ARG A 137 -3.28 -2.36 1.13
C ARG A 137 -4.31 -3.44 1.40
N THR A 138 -3.85 -4.68 1.53
CA THR A 138 -4.71 -5.84 1.84
C THR A 138 -5.37 -5.67 3.21
N PHE A 139 -4.60 -5.23 4.21
CA PHE A 139 -5.13 -4.90 5.54
C PHE A 139 -6.23 -3.84 5.47
N ALA A 140 -5.97 -2.71 4.80
CA ALA A 140 -6.96 -1.64 4.63
C ALA A 140 -8.24 -2.16 3.95
N LEU A 141 -8.10 -2.84 2.80
CA LEU A 141 -9.22 -3.37 2.02
C LEU A 141 -10.10 -4.33 2.83
N LEU A 142 -9.50 -5.25 3.58
CA LEU A 142 -10.27 -6.22 4.37
C LEU A 142 -11.03 -5.56 5.53
N ASN A 143 -10.44 -4.55 6.18
CA ASN A 143 -11.13 -3.79 7.23
C ASN A 143 -12.28 -2.94 6.66
N ILE A 144 -12.07 -2.27 5.53
CA ILE A 144 -13.13 -1.56 4.80
C ILE A 144 -14.28 -2.53 4.48
N LEU A 145 -13.97 -3.68 3.88
CA LEU A 145 -14.97 -4.69 3.54
C LEU A 145 -15.70 -5.24 4.78
N GLY A 146 -14.99 -5.37 5.90
CA GLY A 146 -15.57 -5.72 7.19
C GLY A 146 -16.62 -4.72 7.64
N VAL A 147 -16.29 -3.43 7.65
CA VAL A 147 -17.22 -2.35 8.03
C VAL A 147 -18.42 -2.30 7.10
N LEU A 148 -18.20 -2.34 5.78
CA LEU A 148 -19.28 -2.32 4.80
C LEU A 148 -20.26 -3.47 5.01
N LYS A 149 -19.77 -4.68 5.31
CA LYS A 149 -20.61 -5.83 5.59
C LYS A 149 -21.33 -5.73 6.93
N ILE A 150 -20.68 -5.21 7.97
CA ILE A 150 -21.32 -4.95 9.27
C ILE A 150 -22.44 -3.92 9.10
N ALA A 151 -22.18 -2.79 8.43
CA ALA A 151 -23.14 -1.73 8.18
C ALA A 151 -24.35 -2.24 7.40
N ARG A 152 -24.11 -3.07 6.37
CA ARG A 152 -25.20 -3.72 5.60
C ARG A 152 -26.00 -4.75 6.42
N SER A 153 -25.37 -5.40 7.40
CA SER A 153 -26.05 -6.32 8.31
C SER A 153 -26.93 -5.58 9.33
N HIS A 154 -26.77 -4.27 9.48
CA HIS A 154 -27.68 -3.42 10.23
C HIS A 154 -28.88 -3.04 9.36
N CYS A 155 -30.11 -3.22 9.85
CA CYS A 155 -31.33 -2.92 9.07
C CYS A 155 -31.80 -1.47 9.18
N ASP A 156 -31.30 -0.70 10.14
CA ASP A 156 -31.59 0.72 10.25
C ASP A 156 -30.63 1.54 9.37
N ALA A 157 -31.24 2.32 8.47
CA ALA A 157 -30.58 3.14 7.46
C ALA A 157 -29.74 4.27 8.07
N ASP A 158 -30.16 4.83 9.20
CA ASP A 158 -29.47 5.94 9.85
C ASP A 158 -28.17 5.45 10.48
N ALA A 159 -28.18 4.34 11.19
CA ALA A 159 -26.96 3.74 11.73
C ALA A 159 -25.99 3.26 10.63
N CYS A 160 -26.52 2.74 9.52
CA CYS A 160 -25.71 2.42 8.34
C CYS A 160 -25.03 3.69 7.78
N ALA A 161 -25.78 4.77 7.61
CA ALA A 161 -25.25 6.05 7.14
C ALA A 161 -24.16 6.60 8.07
N HIS A 162 -24.37 6.55 9.40
CA HIS A 162 -23.37 6.96 10.38
C HIS A 162 -22.09 6.13 10.30
N ALA A 163 -22.20 4.80 10.21
CA ALA A 163 -21.05 3.91 10.07
C ALA A 163 -20.24 4.21 8.79
N LEU A 164 -20.93 4.44 7.67
CA LEU A 164 -20.29 4.77 6.40
C LEU A 164 -19.66 6.16 6.41
N GLN A 165 -20.31 7.15 7.03
CA GLN A 165 -19.76 8.49 7.19
C GLN A 165 -18.48 8.44 8.05
N ARG A 166 -18.50 7.71 9.16
CA ARG A 166 -17.30 7.50 9.99
C ARG A 166 -16.20 6.82 9.19
N LEU A 167 -16.51 5.76 8.44
CA LEU A 167 -15.52 5.02 7.63
C LEU A 167 -14.77 5.92 6.65
N ARG A 168 -15.46 6.87 6.02
CA ARG A 168 -14.83 7.82 5.08
C ARG A 168 -13.80 8.73 5.74
N THR A 169 -13.88 8.93 7.05
CA THR A 169 -12.92 9.73 7.82
C THR A 169 -11.69 8.93 8.28
N GLU A 170 -11.71 7.61 8.14
CA GLU A 170 -10.62 6.77 8.61
C GLU A 170 -9.41 6.81 7.66
N PRO A 171 -8.18 6.94 8.20
CA PRO A 171 -6.96 6.92 7.38
C PRO A 171 -6.81 5.69 6.49
N PHE A 172 -7.17 4.50 7.00
CA PHE A 172 -7.10 3.26 6.21
C PHE A 172 -8.14 3.21 5.08
N TYR A 173 -9.16 4.07 5.09
CA TYR A 173 -10.12 4.17 3.99
C TYR A 173 -9.57 5.02 2.85
N ALA A 174 -9.07 6.21 3.17
CA ALA A 174 -8.62 7.17 2.16
C ALA A 174 -7.28 6.78 1.52
N CYS A 175 -6.39 6.13 2.30
CA CYS A 175 -5.08 5.68 1.85
C CYS A 175 -4.23 6.74 1.11
N LEU A 176 -4.43 8.04 1.37
CA LEU A 176 -3.88 9.12 0.55
C LEU A 176 -2.35 9.08 0.47
N ARG A 177 -1.67 9.00 1.62
CA ARG A 177 -0.20 9.01 1.65
C ARG A 177 0.38 7.72 1.08
N LEU A 178 -0.23 6.57 1.34
CA LEU A 178 0.17 5.29 0.74
C LEU A 178 0.04 5.30 -0.79
N THR A 179 -0.99 5.94 -1.35
CA THR A 179 -1.13 6.12 -2.81
C THR A 179 0.05 6.93 -3.36
N SER A 180 0.35 8.09 -2.78
CA SER A 180 1.51 8.88 -3.20
C SER A 180 2.82 8.12 -3.04
N LEU A 181 2.96 7.31 -1.99
CA LEU A 181 4.17 6.50 -1.78
C LEU A 181 4.36 5.48 -2.90
N VAL A 182 3.28 4.91 -3.44
CA VAL A 182 3.37 3.96 -4.55
C VAL A 182 3.84 4.65 -5.82
N ASP A 183 3.40 5.87 -6.07
CA ASP A 183 3.87 6.66 -7.21
C ASP A 183 5.37 6.98 -7.07
N GLU A 184 5.80 7.39 -5.87
CA GLU A 184 7.21 7.65 -5.55
C GLU A 184 8.08 6.39 -5.69
N VAL A 185 7.60 5.24 -5.22
CA VAL A 185 8.31 3.96 -5.35
C VAL A 185 8.39 3.52 -6.81
N SER A 186 7.32 3.70 -7.59
CA SER A 186 7.31 3.42 -9.03
C SER A 186 8.34 4.27 -9.76
N ALA A 187 8.40 5.57 -9.46
CA ALA A 187 9.41 6.47 -10.04
C ALA A 187 10.85 6.04 -9.68
N LEU A 188 11.08 5.58 -8.44
CA LEU A 188 12.39 5.06 -8.04
C LEU A 188 12.72 3.73 -8.75
N CYS A 189 11.74 2.85 -8.96
CA CYS A 189 11.92 1.64 -9.77
C CYS A 189 12.34 1.99 -11.20
N ASP A 190 11.64 2.93 -11.84
CA ASP A 190 11.93 3.36 -13.21
C ASP A 190 13.32 4.00 -13.33
N GLN A 191 13.68 4.85 -12.36
CA GLN A 191 15.02 5.41 -12.26
C GLN A 191 16.08 4.32 -12.09
N THR A 192 15.82 3.32 -11.24
CA THR A 192 16.72 2.20 -11.03
C THR A 192 16.93 1.43 -12.33
N LEU A 193 15.84 1.09 -13.03
CA LEU A 193 15.90 0.39 -14.31
C LEU A 193 16.67 1.22 -15.35
N HIS A 194 16.46 2.54 -15.40
CA HIS A 194 17.18 3.41 -16.33
C HIS A 194 18.69 3.43 -16.05
N GLU A 195 19.10 3.65 -14.80
CA GLU A 195 20.52 3.67 -14.42
C GLU A 195 21.20 2.31 -14.63
N VAL A 196 20.46 1.22 -14.44
CA VAL A 196 20.95 -0.15 -14.57
C VAL A 196 20.99 -0.66 -16.02
N PHE A 197 20.01 -0.35 -16.85
CA PHE A 197 19.87 -1.00 -18.17
C PHE A 197 20.17 -0.06 -19.34
N LEU A 198 19.94 1.24 -19.17
CA LEU A 198 20.08 2.21 -20.27
C LEU A 198 21.35 3.04 -20.13
N GLY A 199 21.87 3.16 -18.90
CA GLY A 199 22.98 4.04 -18.58
C GLY A 199 22.62 5.51 -18.83
N ARG A 200 23.26 6.45 -18.14
CA ARG A 200 23.28 7.84 -18.60
C ARG A 200 24.08 7.91 -19.90
N GLY A 201 23.40 7.63 -21.02
CA GLY A 201 23.87 8.01 -22.34
C GLY A 201 24.13 9.50 -22.33
N GLY A 202 25.40 9.89 -22.54
CA GLY A 202 25.77 11.29 -22.70
C GLY A 202 24.89 11.92 -23.77
N GLY A 203 24.45 13.16 -23.53
CA GLY A 203 23.65 13.91 -24.48
C GLY A 203 24.32 13.92 -25.84
N SER A 204 23.75 13.20 -26.80
CA SER A 204 23.80 13.63 -28.18
C SER A 204 22.63 14.57 -28.36
N GLY A 205 22.94 15.85 -28.56
CA GLY A 205 21.97 16.87 -28.87
C GLY A 205 21.10 16.40 -30.04
N PHE A 206 19.80 16.28 -29.78
CA PHE A 206 18.83 16.33 -30.85
C PHE A 206 18.78 17.79 -31.31
N SER A 207 19.61 18.14 -32.28
CA SER A 207 19.50 19.40 -33.02
C SER A 207 18.57 19.13 -34.21
N PRO A 208 17.36 19.72 -34.26
CA PRO A 208 16.40 19.44 -35.32
C PRO A 208 16.67 20.18 -36.64
N ASP A 209 17.86 20.77 -36.81
CA ASP A 209 18.23 21.49 -38.03
C ASP A 209 19.29 20.74 -38.82
N GLY A 210 18.83 19.99 -39.82
CA GLY A 210 19.62 19.63 -40.99
C GLY A 210 19.04 20.36 -42.20
N PRO A 211 19.84 21.13 -42.97
CA PRO A 211 19.33 21.85 -44.12
C PRO A 211 19.06 20.87 -45.27
N ALA A 212 17.96 21.10 -45.98
CA ALA A 212 17.71 20.49 -47.27
C ALA A 212 18.78 20.95 -48.27
N GLN A 213 19.44 19.99 -48.91
CA GLN A 213 20.03 20.14 -50.24
C GLN A 213 19.25 19.24 -51.20
#